data_AF-A0A058ZQV4-F1
#
_entry.id   AF-A0A058ZQV4-F1
#
_cell.length_a   1.000
_cell.length_b   1.000
_cell.length_c   1.000
_cell.angle_alpha   90.00
_cell.angle_beta   90.00
_cell.angle_gamma   90.00
#
_symmetry.space_group_name_H-M   'P 1'
#
loop_
_entity.id
_entity.type
_entity.pdbx_description
1 polymer ?
#
loop_
_entity_poly.entity_id
_entity_poly.type
_entity_poly.pdbx_seq_one_letter_code
_entity_poly.pdbx_strand_id
1 'polypeptide(L)'
;MTTNDNSQVGAIAALVQKFGWGELVIIHEDSSYGNGIIPDLLLALHEGNARVVHRTVIPPRARDIYVEAQLYRLMALSANIFVVHMSPSLASQFFIKVNELGMMSTGYGWIVTDGIANELSVMD
;
A
#
# COMPACT_ATOMS: atom_id res chain seq x y z
N MET A 1 8.16 1.72 -23.95
CA MET A 1 8.66 1.43 -22.60
C MET A 1 8.91 2.77 -21.94
N THR A 2 7.94 3.22 -21.16
CA THR A 2 7.89 4.56 -20.58
C THR A 2 8.62 4.57 -19.25
N THR A 3 9.49 5.56 -19.08
CA THR A 3 10.46 5.76 -18.01
C THR A 3 9.87 5.99 -16.60
N ASN A 4 8.55 5.91 -16.43
CA ASN A 4 7.87 6.22 -15.17
C ASN A 4 7.81 5.01 -14.22
N ASP A 5 7.50 3.82 -14.74
CA ASP A 5 7.29 2.60 -13.94
C ASP A 5 8.61 2.11 -13.28
N ASN A 6 9.74 2.22 -13.98
CA ASN A 6 11.07 1.92 -13.43
C ASN A 6 11.49 2.86 -12.29
N SER A 7 10.95 4.08 -12.22
CA SER A 7 11.38 5.08 -11.22
C SER A 7 10.77 4.84 -9.84
N GLN A 8 9.49 4.43 -9.78
CA GLN A 8 8.81 4.12 -8.52
C GLN A 8 9.30 2.82 -7.89
N VAL A 9 9.51 1.78 -8.71
CA VAL A 9 10.08 0.50 -8.28
C VAL A 9 11.43 0.73 -7.59
N GLY A 10 12.32 1.49 -8.24
CA GLY A 10 13.61 1.85 -7.67
C GLY A 10 13.50 2.67 -6.37
N ALA A 11 12.54 3.60 -6.30
CA ALA A 11 12.32 4.39 -5.09
C ALA A 11 11.82 3.55 -3.91
N ILE A 12 10.88 2.63 -4.15
CA ILE A 12 10.36 1.70 -3.13
C ILE A 12 11.48 0.78 -2.64
N ALA A 13 12.25 0.19 -3.56
CA ALA A 13 13.40 -0.66 -3.21
C ALA A 13 14.42 0.10 -2.34
N ALA A 14 14.74 1.33 -2.72
CA ALA A 14 15.68 2.17 -1.97
C ALA A 14 15.16 2.54 -0.57
N LEU A 15 13.87 2.84 -0.42
CA LEU A 15 13.26 3.10 0.90
C LEU A 15 13.33 1.87 1.79
N VAL A 16 12.90 0.72 1.28
CA VAL A 16 12.90 -0.56 2.00
C VAL A 16 14.30 -0.91 2.48
N GLN A 17 15.30 -0.79 1.60
CA GLN A 17 16.70 -1.02 1.94
C GLN A 17 17.22 -0.02 2.98
N LYS A 18 16.91 1.27 2.83
CA LYS A 18 17.37 2.34 3.73
C LYS A 18 16.82 2.17 5.16
N PHE A 19 15.56 1.76 5.30
CA PHE A 19 14.91 1.60 6.59
C PHE A 19 15.01 0.17 7.16
N GLY A 20 15.59 -0.78 6.40
CA GLY A 20 15.76 -2.15 6.85
C GLY A 20 14.45 -2.90 7.08
N TRP A 21 13.40 -2.55 6.34
CA TRP A 21 12.09 -3.21 6.46
C TRP A 21 12.15 -4.60 5.84
N GLY A 22 12.26 -5.64 6.68
CA GLY A 22 12.40 -7.02 6.22
C GLY A 22 11.09 -7.67 5.74
N GLU A 23 9.95 -7.20 6.24
CA GLU A 23 8.63 -7.78 5.95
C GLU A 23 7.60 -6.69 5.70
N LEU A 24 6.83 -6.83 4.62
CA LEU A 24 5.83 -5.86 4.19
C LEU A 24 4.56 -6.54 3.70
N VAL A 25 3.47 -5.79 3.75
CA VAL A 25 2.18 -6.18 3.16
C VAL A 25 1.86 -5.29 1.98
N ILE A 26 1.38 -5.88 0.88
CA ILE A 26 0.83 -5.13 -0.24
C ILE A 26 -0.68 -5.04 -0.09
N ILE A 27 -1.25 -3.85 -0.25
CA ILE A 27 -2.68 -3.58 -0.28
C ILE A 27 -2.98 -2.94 -1.64
N HIS A 28 -3.84 -3.58 -2.44
CA HIS A 28 -4.16 -3.05 -3.75
C HIS A 28 -5.64 -3.13 -4.10
N GLU A 29 -6.06 -2.28 -5.02
CA GLU A 29 -7.41 -2.30 -5.59
C GLU A 29 -7.64 -3.59 -6.41
N ASP A 30 -8.86 -4.14 -6.31
CA ASP A 30 -9.33 -5.25 -7.15
C ASP A 30 -9.77 -4.76 -8.53
N SER A 31 -8.82 -4.30 -9.33
CA SER A 31 -9.07 -3.82 -10.69
C SER A 31 -7.87 -4.06 -11.59
N SER A 32 -8.03 -3.92 -12.91
CA SER A 32 -6.90 -4.00 -13.83
C SER A 32 -5.82 -2.96 -13.52
N TYR A 33 -6.24 -1.80 -13.00
CA TYR A 33 -5.36 -0.76 -12.50
C TYR A 33 -4.55 -1.25 -11.29
N GLY A 34 -5.24 -1.66 -10.22
CA GLY A 34 -4.61 -2.11 -8.98
C GLY A 34 -3.71 -3.34 -9.14
N ASN A 35 -4.10 -4.26 -10.03
CA ASN A 35 -3.36 -5.48 -10.32
C ASN A 35 -2.16 -5.26 -11.25
N GLY A 36 -2.16 -4.18 -12.05
CA GLY A 36 -1.13 -3.92 -13.06
C GLY A 36 0.26 -3.69 -12.47
N ILE A 37 0.35 -3.05 -11.30
CA ILE A 37 1.62 -2.72 -10.64
C ILE A 37 2.26 -3.91 -9.89
N ILE A 38 1.51 -5.00 -9.72
CA ILE A 38 1.86 -6.06 -8.78
C ILE A 38 3.19 -6.76 -9.09
N PRO A 39 3.51 -7.11 -10.36
CA PRO A 39 4.81 -7.68 -10.71
C PRO A 39 5.98 -6.74 -10.35
N ASP A 40 5.79 -5.45 -10.60
CA ASP A 40 6.80 -4.41 -10.37
C ASP A 40 7.04 -4.18 -8.86
N LEU A 41 5.98 -4.20 -8.04
CA LEU A 41 6.11 -4.15 -6.59
C LEU A 41 6.83 -5.40 -6.02
N LEU A 42 6.57 -6.59 -6.57
CA LEU A 42 7.30 -7.80 -6.15
C LEU A 42 8.79 -7.67 -6.42
N LEU A 43 9.13 -7.17 -7.61
CA LEU A 43 10.51 -6.95 -7.99
C LEU A 43 11.18 -5.92 -7.07
N ALA A 44 10.55 -4.75 -6.86
CA ALA A 44 11.06 -3.70 -5.97
C ALA A 44 11.34 -4.21 -4.55
N LEU A 45 10.38 -4.94 -3.97
CA LEU A 45 10.52 -5.44 -2.60
C LEU A 45 11.58 -6.53 -2.51
N HIS A 46 11.69 -7.40 -3.53
CA HIS A 46 12.76 -8.38 -3.60
C HIS A 46 14.14 -7.71 -3.69
N GLU A 47 14.30 -6.71 -4.55
CA GLU A 47 15.54 -5.92 -4.70
C GLU A 47 15.90 -5.15 -3.42
N GLY A 48 14.89 -4.67 -2.69
CA GLY A 48 15.03 -4.08 -1.36
C GLY A 48 15.37 -5.06 -0.24
N ASN A 49 15.53 -6.35 -0.55
CA ASN A 49 15.74 -7.44 0.40
C ASN A 49 14.61 -7.60 1.43
N ALA A 50 13.36 -7.39 0.97
CA ALA A 50 12.16 -7.57 1.76
C ALA A 50 11.28 -8.72 1.27
N ARG A 51 10.54 -9.29 2.22
CA ARG A 51 9.55 -10.34 1.97
C ARG A 51 8.14 -9.76 2.00
N VAL A 52 7.34 -10.10 0.98
CA VAL A 52 5.89 -9.87 1.03
C VAL A 52 5.26 -10.97 1.87
N VAL A 53 4.78 -10.63 3.06
CA VAL A 53 4.19 -11.59 4.00
C VAL A 53 2.69 -11.77 3.79
N HIS A 54 2.03 -10.75 3.24
CA HIS A 54 0.62 -10.81 2.92
C HIS A 54 0.27 -9.89 1.76
N ARG A 55 -0.82 -10.23 1.07
CA ARG A 55 -1.46 -9.41 0.03
C ARG A 55 -2.93 -9.25 0.38
N THR A 56 -3.38 -8.00 0.43
CA THR A 56 -4.76 -7.65 0.70
C THR A 56 -5.34 -6.98 -0.53
N VAL A 57 -6.54 -7.41 -0.90
CA VAL A 57 -7.26 -6.91 -2.07
C VAL A 57 -8.51 -6.18 -1.63
N ILE A 58 -8.67 -4.94 -2.10
CA ILE A 58 -9.80 -4.07 -1.76
C ILE A 58 -10.63 -3.80 -3.03
N PRO A 59 -11.91 -4.25 -3.08
CA PRO A 59 -12.79 -3.93 -4.20
C PRO A 59 -12.96 -2.41 -4.41
N PRO A 60 -13.07 -1.90 -5.67
CA PRO A 60 -13.26 -0.47 -5.96
C PRO A 60 -14.45 0.19 -5.24
N ARG A 61 -15.46 -0.60 -4.88
CA ARG A 61 -16.67 -0.18 -4.17
C ARG A 61 -16.83 -0.91 -2.83
N ALA A 62 -15.71 -1.22 -2.18
CA ALA A 62 -15.72 -1.83 -0.86
C ALA A 62 -16.50 -0.96 0.13
N ARG A 63 -17.31 -1.60 0.96
CA ARG A 63 -17.96 -0.92 2.09
C ARG A 63 -16.98 -0.83 3.25
N ASP A 64 -17.17 0.16 4.13
CA ASP A 64 -16.38 0.36 5.34
C ASP A 64 -16.18 -0.94 6.15
N ILE A 65 -17.26 -1.70 6.37
CA ILE A 65 -17.18 -2.98 7.10
C ILE A 65 -16.22 -4.00 6.46
N TYR A 66 -16.08 -3.99 5.14
CA TYR A 66 -15.12 -4.86 4.45
C TYR A 66 -13.69 -4.35 4.65
N VAL A 67 -13.49 -3.04 4.53
CA VAL A 67 -12.18 -2.40 4.75
C VAL A 67 -11.71 -2.64 6.19
N GLU A 68 -12.57 -2.38 7.17
CA GLU A 68 -12.29 -2.63 8.59
C GLU A 68 -11.93 -4.09 8.85
N ALA A 69 -12.66 -5.05 8.27
CA ALA A 69 -12.35 -6.46 8.41
C ALA A 69 -10.95 -6.82 7.88
N GLN A 70 -10.53 -6.22 6.75
CA GLN A 70 -9.17 -6.40 6.25
C GLN A 70 -8.13 -5.76 7.18
N LEU A 71 -8.40 -4.56 7.70
CA LEU A 71 -7.49 -3.87 8.64
C LEU A 71 -7.32 -4.65 9.96
N TYR A 72 -8.39 -5.20 10.53
CA TYR A 72 -8.30 -6.07 11.71
C TYR A 72 -7.47 -7.33 11.45
N ARG A 73 -7.58 -7.92 10.25
CA ARG A 73 -6.73 -9.05 9.85
C ARG A 73 -5.26 -8.66 9.83
N LEU A 74 -4.93 -7.48 9.32
CA LEU A 74 -3.56 -6.98 9.29
C LEU A 74 -3.00 -6.72 10.70
N MET A 75 -3.81 -6.18 11.61
CA MET A 75 -3.45 -6.06 13.03
C MET A 75 -3.19 -7.43 13.66
N ALA A 76 -4.05 -8.42 13.40
CA ALA A 76 -3.88 -9.78 13.93
C ALA A 76 -2.61 -10.47 13.41
N LEU A 77 -2.16 -10.12 12.21
CA LEU A 77 -0.89 -10.58 11.64
C LEU A 77 0.33 -9.82 12.19
N SER A 78 0.14 -8.84 13.08
CA SER A 78 1.19 -7.92 13.55
C SER A 78 1.93 -7.22 12.40
N ALA A 79 1.24 -7.02 11.27
CA ALA A 79 1.80 -6.31 10.12
C ALA A 79 1.88 -4.80 10.44
N ASN A 80 3.00 -4.19 10.09
CA ASN A 80 3.27 -2.80 10.44
C ASN A 80 3.77 -1.93 9.28
N ILE A 81 4.29 -2.52 8.19
CA ILE A 81 4.71 -1.78 7.00
C ILE A 81 3.85 -2.21 5.80
N PHE A 82 3.25 -1.22 5.15
CA PHE A 82 2.29 -1.43 4.06
C PHE A 82 2.70 -0.67 2.80
N VAL A 83 2.55 -1.31 1.64
CA VAL A 83 2.57 -0.66 0.33
C VAL A 83 1.15 -0.62 -0.20
N VAL A 84 0.65 0.57 -0.51
CA VAL A 84 -0.73 0.82 -0.92
C VAL A 84 -0.78 1.33 -2.36
N HIS A 85 -1.53 0.62 -3.21
CA HIS A 85 -1.79 1.01 -4.59
C HIS A 85 -3.28 0.86 -4.96
N MET A 86 -4.00 1.96 -5.02
CA MET A 86 -5.42 2.01 -5.36
C MET A 86 -5.80 3.38 -5.93
N SER A 87 -6.99 3.50 -6.52
CA SER A 87 -7.51 4.79 -6.97
C SER A 87 -7.64 5.79 -5.82
N PRO A 88 -7.53 7.11 -6.08
CA PRO A 88 -7.59 8.13 -5.04
C PRO A 88 -8.88 8.11 -4.21
N SER A 89 -10.02 7.85 -4.84
CA SER A 89 -11.31 7.79 -4.16
C SER A 89 -11.43 6.59 -3.21
N LEU A 90 -10.84 5.45 -3.57
CA LEU A 90 -10.75 4.28 -2.69
C LEU A 90 -9.71 4.52 -1.58
N ALA A 91 -8.57 5.13 -1.91
CA ALA A 91 -7.53 5.48 -0.95
C ALA A 91 -8.05 6.40 0.15
N SER A 92 -8.80 7.44 -0.20
CA SER A 92 -9.40 8.36 0.76
C SER A 92 -10.30 7.63 1.77
N GLN A 93 -11.23 6.81 1.28
CA GLN A 93 -12.10 5.98 2.14
C GLN A 93 -11.30 5.00 2.99
N PHE A 94 -10.30 4.35 2.41
CA PHE A 94 -9.42 3.41 3.10
C PHE A 94 -8.66 4.08 4.26
N PHE A 95 -8.01 5.22 4.00
CA PHE A 95 -7.20 5.91 5.01
C PHE A 95 -8.03 6.56 6.13
N ILE A 96 -9.29 6.93 5.87
CA ILE A 96 -10.22 7.30 6.95
C ILE A 96 -10.36 6.15 7.95
N LYS A 97 -10.58 4.92 7.47
CA LYS A 97 -10.71 3.73 8.33
C LYS A 97 -9.39 3.38 9.03
N VAL A 98 -8.27 3.48 8.32
CA VAL A 98 -6.93 3.30 8.91
C VAL A 98 -6.73 4.24 10.10
N ASN A 99 -7.12 5.52 9.95
CA ASN A 99 -7.01 6.51 11.01
C ASN A 99 -7.98 6.25 12.17
N GLU A 100 -9.25 5.94 11.89
CA GLU A 100 -10.25 5.60 12.90
C GLU A 100 -9.84 4.39 13.75
N LEU A 101 -9.14 3.42 13.16
CA LEU A 101 -8.61 2.24 13.84
C LEU A 101 -7.24 2.46 14.50
N GLY A 102 -6.72 3.70 14.49
CA GLY A 102 -5.45 4.05 15.12
C GLY A 102 -4.21 3.54 14.39
N MET A 103 -4.33 3.01 13.18
CA MET A 103 -3.20 2.47 12.42
C MET A 103 -2.35 3.56 11.73
N MET A 104 -2.66 4.84 11.96
CA MET A 104 -1.79 5.99 11.63
C MET A 104 -0.84 6.36 12.78
N SER A 105 -0.93 5.68 13.93
CA SER A 105 -0.06 5.97 15.09
C SER A 105 1.38 5.49 14.87
N THR A 106 2.28 5.93 15.75
CA THR A 106 3.64 5.37 15.84
C THR A 106 3.59 3.85 15.91
N GLY A 107 4.45 3.20 15.12
CA GLY A 107 4.48 1.75 14.98
C GLY A 107 4.02 1.26 13.61
N TYR A 108 3.35 2.09 12.82
CA TYR A 108 2.92 1.78 11.45
C TYR A 108 3.65 2.63 10.41
N GLY A 109 3.94 2.04 9.23
CA GLY A 109 4.54 2.70 8.08
C GLY A 109 3.71 2.45 6.81
N TRP A 110 3.43 3.51 6.06
CA TRP A 110 2.61 3.48 4.86
C TRP A 110 3.39 4.05 3.67
N ILE A 111 3.62 3.22 2.66
CA ILE A 111 4.19 3.61 1.38
C ILE A 111 3.04 3.68 0.38
N VAL A 112 2.89 4.83 -0.27
CA VAL A 112 1.79 5.11 -1.17
C VAL A 112 2.37 5.36 -2.57
N THR A 113 1.90 4.59 -3.55
CA THR A 113 2.34 4.73 -4.96
C THR A 113 1.69 5.94 -5.64
N ASP A 114 2.26 6.40 -6.76
CA ASP A 114 1.82 7.62 -7.47
C ASP A 114 0.34 7.63 -7.91
N GLY A 115 -0.28 6.45 -7.97
CA GLY A 115 -1.72 6.28 -8.13
C GLY A 115 -2.61 7.08 -7.19
N ILE A 116 -2.06 7.43 -6.02
CA ILE A 116 -2.72 8.21 -4.98
C ILE A 116 -2.17 9.66 -4.96
N ALA A 117 -1.00 9.90 -5.56
CA ALA A 117 -0.29 11.17 -5.50
C ALA A 117 -0.89 12.28 -6.38
N ASN A 118 -1.75 11.94 -7.35
CA ASN A 118 -2.33 12.93 -8.25
C ASN A 118 -3.53 13.72 -7.68
N GLU A 119 -4.01 13.38 -6.47
CA GLU A 119 -5.19 14.00 -5.82
C GLU A 119 -4.96 14.29 -4.32
N LEU A 120 -3.72 14.17 -3.81
CA LEU A 120 -3.39 14.49 -2.41
C LEU A 120 -3.43 16.00 -2.10
N SER A 121 -3.76 16.85 -3.07
CA SER A 121 -3.91 18.30 -2.90
C SER A 121 -5.29 18.75 -2.36
N VAL A 122 -6.10 17.84 -1.80
CA VAL A 122 -7.44 18.17 -1.27
C VAL A 122 -7.61 17.77 0.20
N MET A 123 -6.51 17.58 0.93
CA MET A 123 -6.53 17.49 2.38
C MET A 123 -6.01 18.80 2.99
N ASP A 124 -6.78 19.86 2.80
CA ASP A 124 -6.83 21.06 3.65
C ASP A 124 -8.21 21.11 4.35
#